data_AF-A0A1M6DY49-F1
#
_entry.id   AF-A0A1M6DY49-F1
#
_cell.length_a   1.000
_cell.length_b   1.000
_cell.length_c   1.000
_cell.angle_alpha   90.00
_cell.angle_beta   90.00
_cell.angle_gamma   90.00
#
_symmetry.space_group_name_H-M   'P 1'
#
loop_
_entity.id
_entity.type
_entity.pdbx_description
1 polymer ?
#
loop_
_entity_poly.entity_id
_entity_poly.type
_entity_poly.pdbx_seq_one_letter_code
_entity_poly.pdbx_strand_id
1 'polypeptide(L)'
;MLGDKIKALRQKKKLTQKELADDLKISQSTIGMIERNDRGASKELLIKLASYFGITVDYLLSDEKDINYTSELNNKDQKDISKALSQTLEQLQSDQSGLMFDGEPIDEETKELLRISLENSMRLAKQIAKNKFTPNKYKK
;
A
#
# COMPACT_ATOMS: atom_id res chain seq x y z
N MET A 1 -9.33 -3.53 -12.07
CA MET A 1 -8.58 -4.02 -13.25
C MET A 1 -7.50 -3.02 -13.64
N LEU A 2 -6.56 -3.39 -14.53
CA LEU A 2 -5.43 -2.53 -14.98
C LEU A 2 -5.88 -1.15 -15.46
N GLY A 3 -6.95 -1.09 -16.28
CA GLY A 3 -7.49 0.15 -16.81
C GLY A 3 -7.97 1.12 -15.72
N ASP A 4 -8.63 0.60 -14.68
CA ASP A 4 -9.10 1.40 -13.54
C ASP A 4 -7.92 1.99 -12.76
N LYS A 5 -6.85 1.20 -12.56
CA LYS A 5 -5.63 1.63 -11.87
C LYS A 5 -4.96 2.78 -12.62
N ILE A 6 -4.80 2.65 -13.94
CA ILE A 6 -4.19 3.70 -14.79
C ILE A 6 -5.04 4.97 -14.77
N LYS A 7 -6.37 4.83 -14.91
CA LYS A 7 -7.30 5.96 -14.86
C LYS A 7 -7.23 6.69 -13.53
N ALA A 8 -7.20 5.97 -12.41
CA ALA A 8 -7.10 6.55 -11.07
C ALA A 8 -5.77 7.29 -10.86
N LEU A 9 -4.64 6.71 -11.31
CA LEU A 9 -3.32 7.36 -11.23
C LEU A 9 -3.26 8.64 -12.06
N ARG A 10 -3.81 8.61 -13.29
CA ARG A 10 -3.91 9.78 -14.17
C ARG A 10 -4.73 10.90 -13.52
N GLN A 11 -5.91 10.58 -12.99
CA GLN A 11 -6.78 11.54 -12.32
C GLN A 11 -6.15 12.12 -11.06
N LYS A 12 -5.41 11.32 -10.28
CA LYS A 12 -4.66 11.78 -9.11
C LYS A 12 -3.60 12.83 -9.45
N LYS A 13 -2.98 12.71 -10.63
CA LYS A 13 -2.06 13.73 -11.20
C LYS A 13 -2.79 14.87 -11.95
N LYS A 14 -4.12 14.85 -12.02
CA LYS A 14 -4.97 15.82 -12.74
C LYS A 14 -4.68 15.92 -14.24
N LEU A 15 -4.28 14.82 -14.86
CA LEU A 15 -3.96 14.76 -16.28
C LEU A 15 -5.17 14.33 -17.12
N THR A 16 -5.25 14.83 -18.34
CA THR A 16 -6.12 14.32 -19.40
C THR A 16 -5.51 13.07 -20.03
N GLN A 17 -6.31 12.27 -20.75
CA GLN A 17 -5.80 11.11 -21.48
C GLN A 17 -4.79 11.51 -22.57
N LYS A 18 -4.96 12.71 -23.14
CA LYS A 18 -4.07 13.28 -24.16
C LYS A 18 -2.71 13.61 -23.54
N GLU A 19 -2.68 14.34 -22.42
CA GLU A 19 -1.42 14.68 -21.74
C GLU A 19 -0.64 13.44 -21.31
N LEU A 20 -1.31 12.43 -20.75
CA LEU A 20 -0.65 11.17 -20.40
C LEU A 20 -0.09 10.45 -21.65
N ALA A 21 -0.80 10.49 -22.76
CA ALA A 21 -0.36 9.87 -24.00
C ALA A 21 0.84 10.60 -24.60
N ASP A 22 0.82 11.94 -24.57
CA ASP A 22 1.91 12.80 -25.03
C ASP A 22 3.19 12.55 -24.21
N ASP A 23 3.06 12.49 -22.88
CA ASP A 23 4.17 12.19 -21.95
C ASP A 23 4.79 10.79 -22.20
N LEU A 24 3.95 9.80 -22.50
CA LEU A 24 4.39 8.43 -22.76
C LEU A 24 4.79 8.16 -24.22
N LYS A 25 4.64 9.18 -25.09
CA LYS A 25 4.86 9.13 -26.54
C LYS A 25 4.07 8.02 -27.22
N ILE A 26 2.77 7.93 -26.93
CA ILE A 26 1.82 7.00 -27.55
C ILE A 26 0.54 7.73 -27.98
N SER A 27 -0.37 7.05 -28.68
CA SER A 27 -1.64 7.67 -29.06
C SER A 27 -2.61 7.81 -27.89
N GLN A 28 -3.37 8.90 -27.85
CA GLN A 28 -4.48 9.09 -26.91
C GLN A 28 -5.47 7.92 -26.95
N SER A 29 -5.75 7.38 -28.14
CA SER A 29 -6.64 6.24 -28.33
C SER A 29 -6.15 5.00 -27.57
N THR A 30 -4.84 4.77 -27.52
CA THR A 30 -4.23 3.66 -26.78
C THR A 30 -4.53 3.78 -25.28
N ILE A 31 -4.31 4.96 -24.69
CA ILE A 31 -4.66 5.22 -23.28
C ILE A 31 -6.16 5.00 -23.05
N GLY A 32 -7.02 5.52 -23.93
CA GLY A 32 -8.46 5.38 -23.80
C GLY A 32 -8.94 3.92 -23.82
N MET A 33 -8.40 3.09 -24.72
CA MET A 33 -8.71 1.65 -24.78
C MET A 33 -8.22 0.90 -23.54
N ILE A 34 -7.03 1.24 -23.04
CA ILE A 34 -6.49 0.64 -21.81
C ILE A 34 -7.35 1.00 -20.60
N GLU A 35 -7.71 2.28 -20.44
CA GLU A 35 -8.53 2.74 -19.31
C GLU A 35 -9.94 2.16 -19.29
N ARG A 36 -10.47 1.73 -20.44
CA ARG A 36 -11.75 1.00 -20.54
C ARG A 36 -11.61 -0.51 -20.40
N ASN A 37 -10.39 -1.03 -20.29
CA ASN A 37 -10.06 -2.45 -20.34
C ASN A 37 -10.41 -3.13 -21.68
N ASP A 38 -10.60 -2.36 -22.76
CA ASP A 38 -10.82 -2.89 -24.12
C ASP A 38 -9.53 -3.54 -24.66
N ARG A 39 -8.37 -3.09 -24.17
CA ARG A 39 -7.05 -3.56 -24.60
C ARG A 39 -6.07 -3.57 -23.42
N GLY A 40 -5.27 -4.63 -23.29
CA GLY A 40 -4.16 -4.67 -22.36
C GLY A 40 -2.99 -3.76 -22.76
N ALA A 41 -2.08 -3.49 -21.82
CA ALA A 41 -0.83 -2.80 -22.10
C ALA A 41 0.28 -3.80 -22.45
N SER A 42 1.17 -3.45 -23.40
CA SER A 42 2.37 -4.24 -23.66
C SER A 42 3.34 -4.16 -22.48
N LYS A 43 4.26 -5.12 -22.37
CA LYS A 43 5.33 -5.12 -21.34
C LYS A 43 6.09 -3.79 -21.30
N GLU A 44 6.46 -3.27 -22.47
CA GLU A 44 7.16 -1.97 -22.60
C GLU A 44 6.32 -0.81 -22.07
N LEU A 45 5.03 -0.79 -22.40
CA LEU A 45 4.13 0.26 -21.93
C LEU A 45 3.88 0.16 -20.43
N LEU A 46 3.77 -1.05 -19.88
CA LEU A 46 3.67 -1.27 -18.43
C LEU A 46 4.89 -0.73 -17.69
N ILE A 47 6.10 -0.99 -18.20
CA ILE A 47 7.34 -0.45 -17.62
C ILE A 47 7.35 1.09 -17.69
N LYS A 48 6.95 1.67 -18.82
CA LYS A 48 6.85 3.14 -18.97
C LYS A 48 5.84 3.74 -17.99
N LEU A 49 4.66 3.15 -17.87
CA LEU A 49 3.62 3.58 -16.93
C LEU A 49 4.11 3.49 -15.49
N ALA A 50 4.73 2.37 -15.12
CA ALA A 50 5.27 2.15 -13.79
C ALA A 50 6.32 3.22 -13.42
N SER A 51 7.29 3.45 -14.32
CA SER A 51 8.31 4.49 -14.16
C SER A 51 7.69 5.90 -14.07
N TYR A 52 6.73 6.22 -14.96
CA TYR A 52 6.07 7.52 -14.98
C TYR A 52 5.29 7.84 -13.69
N PHE A 53 4.65 6.83 -13.10
CA PHE A 53 3.87 6.98 -11.88
C PHE A 53 4.68 6.73 -10.59
N GLY A 54 5.95 6.28 -10.70
CA GLY A 54 6.79 5.97 -9.54
C GLY A 54 6.29 4.75 -8.76
N ILE A 55 5.81 3.73 -9.47
CA ILE A 55 5.23 2.49 -8.93
C ILE A 55 5.90 1.28 -9.58
N THR A 56 5.66 0.08 -9.07
CA THR A 56 6.11 -1.16 -9.69
C THR A 56 5.17 -1.61 -10.80
N VAL A 57 5.70 -2.36 -11.77
CA VAL A 57 4.86 -3.05 -12.79
C VAL A 57 3.94 -4.05 -12.12
N ASP A 58 4.42 -4.70 -11.06
CA ASP A 58 3.64 -5.65 -10.26
C ASP A 58 2.36 -5.00 -9.71
N TYR A 59 2.44 -3.79 -9.16
CA TYR A 59 1.26 -3.06 -8.70
C TYR A 59 0.25 -2.76 -9.82
N LEU A 60 0.69 -2.55 -11.06
CA LEU A 60 -0.22 -2.36 -12.19
C LEU A 60 -0.99 -3.64 -12.53
N LEU A 61 -0.33 -4.79 -12.37
CA LEU A 61 -0.83 -6.11 -12.75
C LEU A 61 -1.54 -6.86 -11.62
N SER A 62 -1.29 -6.50 -10.36
CA SER A 62 -1.90 -7.19 -9.23
C SER A 62 -3.43 -6.99 -9.25
N ASP A 63 -4.19 -8.00 -8.84
CA ASP A 63 -5.64 -7.84 -8.61
C ASP A 63 -5.91 -7.22 -7.23
N GLU A 64 -4.91 -7.21 -6.38
CA GLU A 64 -4.97 -6.59 -5.08
C GLU A 64 -5.04 -5.07 -5.24
N LYS A 65 -5.98 -4.45 -4.51
CA LYS A 65 -5.97 -3.01 -4.22
C LYS A 65 -4.80 -2.75 -3.27
N ASP A 66 -3.58 -3.05 -3.70
CA ASP A 66 -2.41 -2.86 -2.86
C ASP A 66 -2.23 -1.38 -2.66
N ILE A 67 -2.61 -0.95 -1.47
CA ILE A 67 -2.33 0.37 -0.97
C ILE A 67 -0.80 0.44 -0.96
N ASN A 68 -0.20 1.04 -1.99
CA ASN A 68 1.25 1.21 -2.05
C ASN A 68 1.69 1.99 -0.80
N TYR A 69 2.22 1.28 0.20
CA TYR A 69 2.64 1.79 1.50
C TYR A 69 4.03 2.42 1.39
N THR A 70 4.20 3.36 0.47
CA THR A 70 5.51 3.94 0.13
C THR A 70 6.00 5.01 1.12
N SER A 71 5.22 5.31 2.17
CA SER A 71 5.71 6.20 3.24
C SER A 71 6.77 5.49 4.06
N GLU A 72 8.04 5.89 3.88
CA GLU A 72 9.12 5.44 4.77
C GLU A 72 8.80 5.79 6.22
N LEU A 73 8.94 4.81 7.12
CA LEU A 73 8.82 5.01 8.56
C LEU A 73 10.12 5.58 9.10
N ASN A 74 10.05 6.72 9.78
CA ASN A 74 11.22 7.30 10.43
C ASN A 74 11.41 6.73 11.85
N ASN A 75 12.51 7.09 12.51
CA ASN A 75 12.80 6.62 13.88
C ASN A 75 11.72 6.98 14.90
N LYS A 76 11.00 8.09 14.71
CA LYS A 76 9.89 8.47 15.59
C LYS A 76 8.69 7.54 15.37
N ASP A 77 8.36 7.24 14.12
CA ASP A 77 7.28 6.31 13.77
C ASP A 77 7.55 4.92 14.35
N GLN A 78 8.80 4.44 14.27
CA GLN A 78 9.20 3.15 14.84
C GLN A 78 9.03 3.15 16.37
N LYS A 79 9.47 4.22 17.05
CA LYS A 79 9.29 4.35 18.52
C LYS A 79 7.81 4.39 18.91
N ASP A 80 6.98 5.11 18.17
CA ASP A 80 5.53 5.15 18.40
C ASP A 80 4.90 3.76 18.26
N ILE A 81 5.30 3.00 17.23
CA ILE A 81 4.82 1.63 16.99
C ILE A 81 5.26 0.70 18.12
N SER A 82 6.54 0.74 18.52
CA SER A 82 7.05 -0.10 19.62
C SER A 82 6.31 0.18 20.92
N LYS A 83 6.04 1.46 21.24
CA LYS A 83 5.28 1.86 22.43
C LYS A 83 3.83 1.39 22.36
N ALA A 84 3.17 1.57 21.22
CA ALA A 84 1.80 1.12 21.04
C ALA A 84 1.70 -0.40 21.16
N LEU A 85 2.62 -1.13 20.53
CA LEU A 85 2.70 -2.59 20.60
C LEU A 85 2.87 -3.08 22.03
N SER A 86 3.81 -2.52 22.80
CA SER A 86 4.02 -2.93 24.19
C SER A 86 2.77 -2.69 25.03
N GLN A 87 2.13 -1.54 24.89
CA GLN A 87 0.89 -1.21 25.60
C GLN A 87 -0.26 -2.16 25.23
N THR A 88 -0.40 -2.50 23.95
CA THR A 88 -1.42 -3.47 23.50
C THR A 88 -1.17 -4.86 24.07
N LEU A 89 0.08 -5.34 24.08
CA LEU A 89 0.41 -6.65 24.64
C LEU A 89 0.20 -6.71 26.15
N GLU A 90 0.58 -5.64 26.87
CA GLU A 90 0.32 -5.54 28.31
C GLU A 90 -1.19 -5.57 28.62
N GLN A 91 -2.01 -4.85 27.84
CA GLN A 91 -3.47 -4.90 28.00
C GLN A 91 -4.02 -6.31 27.76
N LEU A 92 -3.57 -6.98 26.70
CA LEU A 92 -3.98 -8.36 26.39
C LEU A 92 -3.54 -9.38 27.45
N GLN A 93 -2.43 -9.12 28.14
CA GLN A 93 -1.94 -9.97 29.23
C GLN A 93 -2.57 -9.65 30.59
N SER A 94 -3.07 -8.42 30.78
CA SER A 94 -3.64 -7.95 32.05
C SER A 94 -5.02 -8.55 32.36
N ASP A 95 -5.74 -9.03 31.35
CA ASP A 95 -6.97 -9.80 31.55
C ASP A 95 -6.58 -11.17 32.13
N GLN A 96 -6.98 -11.43 33.37
CA GLN A 96 -6.60 -12.58 34.22
C GLN A 96 -6.76 -13.97 33.59
N SER A 97 -7.39 -14.07 32.43
CA SER A 97 -7.59 -15.31 31.67
C SER A 97 -6.40 -15.68 30.79
N GLY A 98 -5.43 -14.77 30.58
CA GLY A 98 -4.39 -14.96 29.58
C GLY A 98 -4.98 -15.06 28.17
N LEU A 99 -4.12 -15.00 27.16
CA LEU A 99 -4.56 -15.25 25.79
C LEU A 99 -4.79 -16.77 25.61
N MET A 100 -6.00 -17.14 25.21
CA MET A 100 -6.39 -18.53 24.96
C MET A 100 -6.54 -18.76 23.45
N PHE A 101 -6.10 -19.93 22.96
CA PHE A 101 -6.32 -20.41 21.60
C PHE A 101 -6.65 -21.90 21.68
N ASP A 102 -7.73 -22.31 21.01
CA ASP A 102 -8.25 -23.68 21.07
C ASP A 102 -8.60 -24.18 22.49
N GLY A 103 -8.99 -23.27 23.38
CA GLY A 103 -9.33 -23.58 24.76
C GLY A 103 -8.12 -23.77 25.70
N GLU A 104 -6.90 -23.61 25.17
CA GLU A 104 -5.66 -23.67 25.95
C GLU A 104 -4.98 -22.29 25.97
N PRO A 105 -4.18 -21.97 27.00
CA PRO A 105 -3.34 -20.77 26.98
C PRO A 105 -2.37 -20.83 25.80
N ILE A 106 -2.23 -19.75 25.06
CA ILE A 106 -1.25 -19.69 23.97
C ILE A 106 0.17 -19.90 24.51
N ASP A 107 0.95 -20.68 23.77
CA ASP A 107 2.36 -20.88 24.08
C ASP A 107 3.22 -19.67 23.67
N GLU A 108 4.50 -19.68 24.06
CA GLU A 108 5.42 -18.58 23.77
C GLU A 108 5.70 -18.40 22.27
N GLU A 109 5.69 -19.48 21.49
CA GLU A 109 5.89 -19.41 20.04
C GLU A 109 4.71 -18.69 19.36
N THR A 110 3.48 -19.05 19.73
CA THR A 110 2.25 -18.42 19.24
C THR A 110 2.15 -16.97 19.71
N LYS A 111 2.59 -16.66 20.94
CA LYS A 111 2.70 -15.26 21.42
C LYS A 111 3.64 -14.44 20.55
N GLU A 112 4.79 -14.98 20.19
CA GLU A 112 5.76 -14.28 19.34
C GLU A 112 5.23 -14.09 17.92
N LEU A 113 4.56 -15.11 17.34
CA LEU A 113 3.89 -14.98 16.06
C LEU A 113 2.81 -13.89 16.08
N LEU A 114 2.01 -13.83 17.15
CA LEU A 114 1.01 -12.80 17.35
C LEU A 114 1.66 -11.41 17.45
N ARG A 115 2.76 -11.31 18.20
CA ARG A 115 3.55 -10.08 18.33
C ARG A 115 4.04 -9.58 16.97
N ILE A 116 4.64 -10.45 16.16
CA ILE A 116 5.14 -10.14 14.81
C ILE A 116 4.00 -9.67 13.91
N SER A 117 2.87 -10.40 13.92
CA SER A 117 1.70 -10.05 13.12
C SER A 117 1.11 -8.69 13.48
N LEU A 118 0.99 -8.40 14.78
CA LEU A 118 0.52 -7.10 15.28
C LEU A 118 1.49 -5.97 14.93
N GLU A 119 2.80 -6.19 15.08
CA GLU A 119 3.82 -5.19 14.71
C GLU A 119 3.72 -4.84 13.23
N ASN A 120 3.63 -5.84 12.36
CA ASN A 120 3.47 -5.65 10.92
C ASN A 120 2.19 -4.86 10.62
N SER A 121 1.07 -5.24 11.25
CA SER A 121 -0.21 -4.56 11.09
C SER A 121 -0.15 -3.08 11.51
N MET A 122 0.52 -2.77 12.63
CA MET A 122 0.71 -1.39 13.10
C MET A 122 1.63 -0.57 12.18
N ARG A 123 2.70 -1.19 11.65
CA ARG A 123 3.56 -0.56 10.63
C ARG A 123 2.75 -0.17 9.40
N LEU A 124 1.94 -1.10 8.88
CA LEU A 124 1.05 -0.83 7.74
C LEU A 124 0.08 0.30 8.05
N ALA A 125 -0.60 0.26 9.20
CA ALA A 125 -1.52 1.32 9.61
C ALA A 125 -0.85 2.70 9.67
N LYS A 126 0.39 2.77 10.19
CA LYS A 126 1.17 4.02 10.23
C LYS A 126 1.54 4.50 8.83
N GLN A 127 1.95 3.60 7.92
CA GLN A 127 2.24 3.94 6.53
C GLN A 127 0.99 4.46 5.80
N ILE A 128 -0.17 3.85 6.03
CA ILE A 128 -1.46 4.31 5.50
C ILE A 128 -1.76 5.72 5.99
N ALA A 129 -1.67 5.94 7.30
CA ALA A 129 -1.95 7.25 7.89
C ALA A 129 -1.04 8.32 7.29
N LYS A 130 0.27 8.05 7.17
CA LYS A 130 1.20 8.98 6.53
C LYS A 130 0.84 9.22 5.06
N ASN A 131 0.51 8.20 4.29
CA ASN A 131 0.12 8.36 2.89
C ASN A 131 -1.18 9.17 2.71
N LYS A 132 -2.15 8.98 3.60
CA LYS A 132 -3.48 9.60 3.55
C LYS A 132 -3.48 11.05 4.05
N PHE A 133 -2.72 11.35 5.10
CA PHE A 133 -2.78 12.64 5.80
C PHE A 133 -1.56 13.54 5.57
N THR A 134 -0.46 13.04 5.01
CA THR A 134 0.69 13.88 4.65
C THR A 134 0.42 14.57 3.31
N PRO A 135 0.40 15.92 3.25
CA PRO A 135 0.28 16.65 1.99
C PRO A 135 1.41 16.27 1.01
N ASN A 136 1.10 16.16 -0.29
CA ASN A 136 2.08 15.73 -1.30
C ASN A 136 3.37 16.60 -1.35
N LYS A 137 3.30 17.86 -0.90
CA LYS A 137 4.47 18.76 -0.77
C LYS A 137 5.50 18.34 0.29
N TYR A 138 5.15 17.41 1.18
CA TYR A 138 6.02 16.92 2.26
C TYR A 138 6.38 15.44 2.13
N LYS A 139 5.90 14.77 1.07
CA LYS A 139 6.36 13.43 0.72
C LYS A 139 7.71 13.60 0.03
N LYS A 140 8.78 13.17 0.70
CA LYS A 140 10.13 13.14 0.11
C LYS A 140 10.21 12.08 -0.98
#